data_AF-A0A369JTY8-F1
#
_entry.id   AF-A0A369JTY8-F1
#
_cell.length_a   1.000
_cell.length_b   1.000
_cell.length_c   1.000
_cell.angle_alpha   90.00
_cell.angle_beta   90.00
_cell.angle_gamma   90.00
#
_symmetry.space_group_name_H-M   'P 1'
#
loop_
_entity.id
_entity.type
_entity.pdbx_description
1 polymer ?
#
loop_
_entity_poly.entity_id
_entity_poly.type
_entity_poly.pdbx_seq_one_letter_code
_entity_poly.pdbx_strand_id
1 'polypeptide(L)'
;MYQQQTEPAPALYNPYATHYPTQYPAMTAAIPAYYPPFPPHAPQPHRATPPPDLPPPPPDLTSITPDVASQALQRLISLELRDAGFDSAQVDAVKRIEVEVVAFVEQLFQRAHEYANLSNRAEAIATDLVLACEEFDVPPKALRKIHAKTKKRVRKNAATAHAPVLLPPPSRTPSPELLPSDDEGAPPTVPVTLRMLPSYFPHLPPKHTYLRTPASPPKKAALPSLEKKLKTAGLVQESLKNLLLATEDSTNQEDGELLGHIVNWEMGVHPRKRWRVAK
;
A
#
# COMPACT_ATOMS: atom_id res chain seq x y z
N MET A 1 -3.26 -16.14 68.37
CA MET A 1 -2.76 -14.79 68.66
C MET A 1 -2.51 -14.08 67.34
N TYR A 2 -3.18 -12.93 67.18
CA TYR A 2 -2.98 -11.81 66.25
C TYR A 2 -2.91 -12.05 64.73
N GLN A 3 -4.07 -11.78 64.14
CA GLN A 3 -4.33 -11.12 62.87
C GLN A 3 -3.54 -9.80 62.75
N GLN A 4 -3.00 -9.47 61.57
CA GLN A 4 -2.82 -8.07 61.18
C GLN A 4 -2.86 -7.87 59.66
N GLN A 5 -3.55 -6.80 59.31
CA GLN A 5 -4.07 -6.34 58.04
C GLN A 5 -3.68 -4.85 57.97
N THR A 6 -3.11 -4.37 56.86
CA THR A 6 -2.92 -2.93 56.51
C THR A 6 -2.26 -2.88 55.12
N GLU A 7 -3.00 -2.61 54.03
CA GLU A 7 -3.38 -1.31 53.42
C GLU A 7 -2.38 -0.77 52.37
N PRO A 8 -2.86 -0.25 51.21
CA PRO A 8 -2.03 0.18 50.08
C PRO A 8 -1.62 1.66 50.15
N ALA A 9 -0.40 1.96 49.68
CA ALA A 9 0.15 3.31 49.61
C ALA A 9 -0.46 4.16 48.45
N PRO A 10 -0.55 5.50 48.61
CA PRO A 10 -1.41 6.36 47.80
C PRO A 10 -0.81 6.79 46.44
N ALA A 11 -1.71 7.01 45.48
CA ALA A 11 -1.42 7.67 44.22
C ALA A 11 -1.03 9.14 44.43
N LEU A 12 0.16 9.52 43.96
CA LEU A 12 0.58 10.92 43.87
C LEU A 12 -0.05 11.57 42.62
N TYR A 13 -1.10 12.34 42.88
CA TYR A 13 -1.62 13.39 42.01
C TYR A 13 -0.55 14.48 41.88
N ASN A 14 -0.10 14.80 40.66
CA ASN A 14 0.77 15.96 40.41
C ASN A 14 0.09 16.94 39.43
N PRO A 15 -0.48 18.05 39.93
CA PRO A 15 -1.18 19.04 39.15
C PRO A 15 -0.27 20.24 38.84
N TYR A 16 0.72 20.06 37.95
CA TYR A 16 1.46 21.21 37.42
C TYR A 16 1.71 21.06 35.93
N ALA A 17 0.73 21.53 35.18
CA ALA A 17 0.96 22.12 33.87
C ALA A 17 1.90 23.32 34.03
N THR A 18 3.09 23.26 33.45
CA THR A 18 3.96 24.43 33.30
C THR A 18 4.60 24.43 31.91
N HIS A 19 3.90 25.11 31.01
CA HIS A 19 4.39 25.94 29.91
C HIS A 19 5.90 26.23 29.94
N TYR A 20 6.63 25.78 28.91
CA TYR A 20 7.99 26.23 28.63
C TYR A 20 8.01 27.19 27.43
N PRO A 21 8.65 28.37 27.55
CA PRO A 21 8.95 29.22 26.42
C PRO A 21 10.26 28.77 25.75
N THR A 22 10.21 28.58 24.43
CA THR A 22 11.38 28.34 23.59
C THR A 22 12.15 29.64 23.38
N GLN A 23 13.30 29.81 24.05
CA GLN A 23 14.30 30.81 23.73
C GLN A 23 15.59 30.09 23.30
N TYR A 24 15.92 30.15 22.01
CA TYR A 24 17.25 29.79 21.51
C TYR A 24 18.10 31.07 21.41
N PRO A 25 19.31 31.10 21.97
CA PRO A 25 20.30 32.11 21.61
C PRO A 25 20.91 31.76 20.24
N ALA A 26 20.90 32.73 19.33
CA ALA A 26 21.61 32.66 18.07
C ALA A 26 23.12 32.76 18.32
N MET A 27 23.87 31.67 18.10
CA MET A 27 25.32 31.74 17.99
C MET A 27 25.69 32.20 16.58
N THR A 28 26.10 33.46 16.48
CA THR A 28 26.82 34.01 15.33
C THR A 28 28.26 33.51 15.36
N ALA A 29 28.54 32.40 14.67
CA ALA A 29 29.91 32.01 14.33
C ALA A 29 30.30 32.68 13.02
N ALA A 30 31.21 33.66 13.10
CA ALA A 30 31.87 34.26 11.95
C ALA A 30 32.82 33.24 11.32
N ILE A 31 32.62 32.90 10.05
CA ILE A 31 33.54 32.08 9.25
C ILE A 31 34.20 33.00 8.23
N PRO A 32 35.54 33.05 8.12
CA PRO A 32 36.21 33.87 7.12
C PRO A 32 35.99 33.28 5.72
N ALA A 33 35.49 34.13 4.82
CA ALA A 33 35.22 33.81 3.43
C ALA A 33 36.53 33.73 2.63
N TYR A 34 36.87 32.53 2.16
CA TYR A 34 37.82 32.37 1.05
C TYR A 34 37.42 31.15 0.21
N TYR A 35 36.53 31.36 -0.75
CA TYR A 35 36.34 30.44 -1.88
C TYR A 35 36.17 31.27 -3.17
N PRO A 36 36.84 30.89 -4.27
CA PRO A 36 36.68 31.56 -5.56
C PRO A 36 35.32 31.22 -6.20
N PRO A 37 34.78 32.08 -7.07
CA PRO A 37 33.48 31.85 -7.69
C PRO A 37 33.58 30.77 -8.78
N PHE A 38 32.81 29.70 -8.64
CA PHE A 38 32.55 28.76 -9.74
C PHE A 38 31.64 29.43 -10.78
N PRO A 39 31.88 29.23 -12.09
CA PRO A 39 31.01 29.75 -13.13
C PRO A 39 29.62 29.08 -13.10
N PRO A 40 28.53 29.79 -13.43
CA PRO A 40 27.20 29.21 -13.41
C PRO A 40 27.07 28.21 -14.57
N HIS A 41 27.04 26.92 -14.26
CA HIS A 41 26.55 25.92 -15.21
C HIS A 41 25.05 26.14 -15.43
N ALA A 42 24.69 26.46 -16.67
CA ALA A 42 23.32 26.46 -17.12
C ALA A 42 22.71 25.05 -16.89
N PRO A 43 21.44 24.95 -16.43
CA PRO A 43 20.80 23.65 -16.29
C PRO A 43 20.60 23.06 -17.68
N GLN A 44 21.39 22.04 -18.02
CA GLN A 44 21.07 21.18 -19.15
C GLN A 44 19.74 20.48 -18.84
N PRO A 45 18.79 20.42 -19.80
CA PRO A 45 17.58 19.64 -19.60
C PRO A 45 17.98 18.17 -19.49
N HIS A 46 17.81 17.61 -18.30
CA HIS A 46 18.04 16.19 -18.05
C HIS A 46 17.05 15.43 -18.94
N ARG A 47 17.56 14.87 -20.04
CA ARG A 47 16.83 13.89 -20.83
C ARG A 47 16.55 12.73 -19.90
N ALA A 48 15.28 12.55 -19.52
CA ALA A 48 14.85 11.40 -18.74
C ALA A 48 15.32 10.14 -19.47
N THR A 49 16.32 9.47 -18.91
CA THR A 49 16.65 8.11 -19.31
C THR A 49 15.43 7.25 -19.01
N PRO A 50 14.91 6.46 -19.98
CA PRO A 50 13.90 5.47 -19.66
C PRO A 50 14.47 4.54 -18.55
N PRO A 51 13.63 4.06 -17.63
CA PRO A 51 14.07 3.12 -16.62
C PRO A 51 14.76 1.93 -17.31
N PRO A 52 15.87 1.41 -16.76
CA PRO A 52 16.46 0.18 -17.28
C PRO A 52 15.39 -0.90 -17.29
N ASP A 53 15.23 -1.59 -18.42
CA ASP A 53 14.35 -2.74 -18.54
C ASP A 53 14.68 -3.70 -17.40
N LEU A 54 13.76 -3.80 -16.42
CA LEU A 54 13.87 -4.77 -15.36
C LEU A 54 13.92 -6.14 -16.05
N PRO A 55 14.92 -6.99 -15.74
CA PRO A 55 14.91 -8.35 -16.24
C PRO A 55 13.57 -9.00 -15.84
N PRO A 56 12.95 -9.80 -16.71
CA PRO A 56 11.70 -10.46 -16.38
C PRO A 56 11.85 -11.17 -15.04
N PRO A 57 10.86 -11.08 -14.14
CA PRO A 57 10.93 -11.78 -12.86
C PRO A 57 11.23 -13.26 -13.14
N PRO A 58 12.11 -13.89 -12.32
CA PRO A 58 12.41 -15.30 -12.51
C PRO A 58 11.09 -16.09 -12.52
N PRO A 59 10.93 -17.05 -13.45
CA PRO A 59 9.69 -17.81 -13.56
C PRO A 59 9.35 -18.38 -12.20
N ASP A 60 8.14 -18.10 -11.72
CA ASP A 60 7.68 -18.57 -10.42
C ASP A 60 7.39 -20.07 -10.52
N LEU A 61 8.44 -20.88 -10.35
CA LEU A 61 8.41 -22.35 -10.40
C LEU A 61 7.55 -22.96 -9.29
N THR A 62 6.96 -22.14 -8.41
CA THR A 62 6.19 -22.57 -7.23
C THR A 62 4.69 -22.67 -7.50
N SER A 63 4.19 -21.96 -8.52
CA SER A 63 2.79 -22.06 -8.96
C SER A 63 2.70 -23.03 -10.14
N ILE A 64 1.87 -24.06 -10.02
CA ILE A 64 1.49 -24.86 -11.19
C ILE A 64 0.71 -23.91 -12.10
N THR A 65 1.37 -23.44 -13.15
CA THR A 65 0.70 -22.58 -14.13
C THR A 65 -0.39 -23.37 -14.85
N PRO A 66 -1.48 -22.72 -15.30
CA PRO A 66 -2.53 -23.40 -16.04
C PRO A 66 -1.98 -24.12 -17.29
N ASP A 67 -0.96 -23.56 -17.92
CA ASP A 67 -0.29 -24.16 -19.08
C ASP A 67 0.42 -25.47 -18.72
N VAL A 68 1.09 -25.55 -17.57
CA VAL A 68 1.74 -26.79 -17.11
C VAL A 68 0.71 -27.85 -16.74
N ALA A 69 -0.38 -27.46 -16.08
CA ALA A 69 -1.49 -28.37 -15.78
C ALA A 69 -2.14 -28.91 -17.07
N SER A 70 -2.39 -28.04 -18.05
CA SER A 70 -2.94 -28.40 -19.37
C SER A 70 -2.03 -29.40 -20.09
N GLN A 71 -0.72 -29.14 -20.14
CA GLN A 71 0.24 -30.07 -20.74
C GLN A 71 0.28 -31.42 -20.03
N ALA A 72 0.17 -31.44 -18.70
CA ALA A 72 0.14 -32.68 -17.93
C ALA A 72 -1.15 -33.48 -18.21
N LEU A 73 -2.31 -32.82 -18.29
CA LEU A 73 -3.58 -33.45 -18.64
C LEU A 73 -3.57 -33.99 -20.07
N GLN A 74 -3.06 -33.23 -21.04
CA GLN A 74 -2.94 -33.70 -22.43
C GLN A 74 -2.01 -34.92 -22.55
N ARG A 75 -0.93 -34.97 -21.77
CA ARG A 75 -0.08 -36.17 -21.68
C ARG A 75 -0.83 -37.36 -21.07
N LEU A 76 -1.63 -37.14 -20.03
CA LEU A 76 -2.46 -38.20 -19.45
C LEU A 76 -3.49 -38.72 -20.46
N ILE A 77 -4.21 -37.82 -21.14
CA ILE A 77 -5.22 -38.17 -22.14
C ILE A 77 -4.57 -38.94 -23.31
N SER A 78 -3.44 -38.48 -23.82
CA SER A 78 -2.75 -39.18 -24.92
C SER A 78 -2.24 -40.57 -24.51
N LEU A 79 -1.81 -40.76 -23.25
CA LEU A 79 -1.45 -42.08 -22.74
C LEU A 79 -2.67 -43.02 -22.69
N GLU A 80 -3.80 -42.55 -22.16
CA GLU A 80 -5.02 -43.35 -22.08
C GLU A 80 -5.60 -43.66 -23.47
N LEU A 81 -5.54 -42.72 -24.42
CA LEU A 81 -5.94 -42.96 -25.81
C LEU A 81 -5.06 -44.02 -26.48
N ARG A 82 -3.75 -43.97 -26.26
CA ARG A 82 -2.84 -45.00 -26.75
C ARG A 82 -3.13 -46.36 -26.14
N ASP A 83 -3.46 -46.41 -24.85
CA ASP A 83 -3.82 -47.66 -24.17
C ASP A 83 -5.15 -48.24 -24.67
N ALA A 84 -6.08 -47.38 -25.10
CA ALA A 84 -7.31 -47.78 -25.76
C ALA A 84 -7.10 -48.25 -27.22
N GLY A 85 -5.88 -48.11 -27.77
CA GLY A 85 -5.52 -48.57 -29.11
C GLY A 85 -5.75 -47.54 -30.21
N PHE A 86 -5.93 -46.26 -29.88
CA PHE A 86 -5.99 -45.19 -30.87
C PHE A 86 -4.58 -44.85 -31.37
N ASP A 87 -4.40 -44.83 -32.69
CA ASP A 87 -3.14 -44.48 -33.34
C ASP A 87 -2.97 -42.95 -33.48
N SER A 88 -4.09 -42.24 -33.69
CA SER A 88 -4.12 -40.77 -33.76
C SER A 88 -5.43 -40.22 -33.18
N ALA A 89 -5.41 -38.95 -32.79
CA ALA A 89 -6.57 -38.24 -32.27
C ALA A 89 -6.63 -36.81 -32.82
N GLN A 90 -7.84 -36.30 -33.05
CA GLN A 90 -8.02 -34.91 -33.44
C GLN A 90 -7.70 -34.00 -32.25
N VAL A 91 -6.88 -32.97 -32.49
CA VAL A 91 -6.41 -32.04 -31.44
C VAL A 91 -7.59 -31.34 -30.75
N ASP A 92 -8.63 -30.96 -31.49
CA ASP A 92 -9.83 -30.32 -30.92
C ASP A 92 -10.61 -31.26 -30.00
N ALA A 93 -10.64 -32.55 -30.31
CA ALA A 93 -11.30 -33.55 -29.46
C ALA A 93 -10.52 -33.73 -28.15
N VAL A 94 -9.18 -33.78 -28.21
CA VAL A 94 -8.33 -33.86 -27.02
C VAL A 94 -8.53 -32.64 -26.12
N LYS A 95 -8.59 -31.43 -26.68
CA LYS A 95 -8.87 -30.19 -25.93
C LYS A 95 -10.26 -30.19 -25.28
N ARG A 96 -11.28 -30.71 -25.98
CA ARG A 96 -12.62 -30.84 -25.38
C ARG A 96 -12.63 -31.84 -24.24
N ILE A 97 -11.98 -32.99 -24.39
CA ILE A 97 -11.85 -33.98 -23.31
C ILE A 97 -11.12 -33.36 -22.12
N GLU A 98 -10.08 -32.56 -22.34
CA GLU A 98 -9.38 -31.85 -21.28
C GLU A 98 -10.33 -30.94 -20.47
N VAL A 99 -11.14 -30.12 -21.16
CA VAL A 99 -12.13 -29.25 -20.50
C VAL A 99 -13.14 -30.06 -19.70
N GLU A 100 -13.65 -31.17 -20.25
CA GLU A 100 -14.61 -32.03 -19.56
C GLU A 100 -14.00 -32.72 -18.34
N VAL A 101 -12.74 -33.17 -18.42
CA VAL A 101 -12.02 -33.77 -17.29
C VAL A 101 -11.83 -32.76 -16.17
N VAL A 102 -11.45 -31.52 -16.50
CA VAL A 102 -11.32 -30.44 -15.50
C VAL A 102 -12.67 -30.16 -14.85
N ALA A 103 -13.72 -29.97 -15.66
CA ALA A 103 -15.07 -29.72 -15.16
C ALA A 103 -15.58 -30.86 -14.25
N PHE A 104 -15.30 -32.12 -14.61
CA PHE A 104 -15.67 -33.27 -13.79
C PHE A 104 -14.95 -33.28 -12.44
N VAL A 105 -13.64 -33.00 -12.41
CA VAL A 105 -12.86 -32.94 -11.15
C VAL A 105 -13.36 -31.80 -10.25
N GLU A 106 -13.66 -30.64 -10.83
CA GLU A 106 -14.23 -29.51 -10.10
C GLU A 106 -15.61 -29.84 -9.52
N GLN A 107 -16.50 -30.42 -10.32
CA GLN A 107 -17.84 -30.85 -9.87
C GLN A 107 -17.76 -31.92 -8.78
N LEU A 108 -16.86 -32.89 -8.91
CA LEU A 108 -16.65 -33.93 -7.91
C LEU A 108 -16.19 -33.34 -6.57
N PHE A 109 -15.22 -32.41 -6.61
CA PHE A 109 -14.72 -31.76 -5.40
C PHE A 109 -15.77 -30.82 -4.78
N GLN A 110 -16.53 -30.09 -5.61
CA GLN A 110 -17.62 -29.25 -5.15
C GLN A 110 -18.67 -30.05 -4.38
N ARG A 111 -19.07 -31.21 -4.91
CA ARG A 111 -20.01 -32.13 -4.21
C ARG A 111 -19.42 -32.67 -2.92
N ALA A 112 -18.16 -33.09 -2.92
CA ALA A 112 -17.47 -33.53 -1.70
C ALA A 112 -17.40 -32.42 -0.63
N HIS A 113 -17.20 -31.17 -1.05
CA HIS A 113 -17.19 -30.02 -0.17
C HIS A 113 -18.59 -29.70 0.38
N GLU A 114 -19.65 -29.87 -0.42
CA GLU A 114 -21.04 -29.80 0.05
C GLU A 114 -21.31 -30.84 1.16
N TYR A 115 -20.85 -32.08 1.02
CA TYR A 115 -20.95 -33.10 2.08
C TYR A 115 -20.18 -32.72 3.35
N ALA A 116 -19.00 -32.12 3.22
CA ALA A 116 -18.23 -31.60 4.36
C ALA A 116 -19.00 -30.48 5.09
N ASN A 117 -19.60 -29.57 4.33
CA ASN A 117 -20.41 -28.47 4.85
C ASN A 117 -21.64 -28.97 5.62
N LEU A 118 -22.32 -30.02 5.11
CA LEU A 118 -23.42 -30.68 5.85
C LEU A 118 -22.98 -31.26 7.20
N SER A 119 -21.69 -31.57 7.33
CA SER A 119 -21.09 -32.07 8.58
C SER A 119 -20.45 -30.96 9.44
N ASN A 120 -20.64 -29.67 9.10
CA ASN A 120 -19.95 -28.52 9.71
C ASN A 120 -18.41 -28.62 9.67
N ARG A 121 -17.85 -29.29 8.66
CA ARG A 121 -16.40 -29.38 8.43
C ARG A 121 -15.99 -28.44 7.31
N ALA A 122 -14.84 -27.77 7.47
CA ALA A 122 -14.29 -26.89 6.44
C ALA A 122 -13.61 -27.65 5.28
N GLU A 123 -13.16 -28.88 5.51
CA GLU A 123 -12.42 -29.68 4.52
C GLU A 123 -13.13 -30.99 4.19
N ALA A 124 -13.08 -31.36 2.91
CA ALA A 124 -13.58 -32.63 2.41
C ALA A 124 -12.63 -33.78 2.81
N ILE A 125 -13.20 -34.86 3.32
CA ILE A 125 -12.50 -36.10 3.69
C ILE A 125 -12.72 -37.15 2.59
N ALA A 126 -11.88 -38.19 2.58
CA ALA A 126 -12.01 -39.32 1.66
C ALA A 126 -13.41 -39.96 1.65
N THR A 127 -14.14 -39.97 2.77
CA THR A 127 -15.52 -40.46 2.84
C THR A 127 -16.47 -39.60 2.01
N ASP A 128 -16.29 -38.29 2.02
CA ASP A 128 -17.10 -37.34 1.26
C ASP A 128 -16.86 -37.52 -0.25
N LEU A 129 -15.62 -37.80 -0.64
CA LEU A 129 -15.27 -38.14 -2.02
C LEU A 129 -15.87 -39.48 -2.45
N VAL A 130 -15.97 -40.48 -1.56
CA VAL A 130 -16.60 -41.76 -1.89
C VAL A 130 -18.10 -41.56 -2.13
N LEU A 131 -18.77 -40.76 -1.28
CA LEU A 131 -20.18 -40.42 -1.47
C LEU A 131 -20.41 -39.63 -2.77
N ALA A 132 -19.55 -38.64 -3.05
CA ALA A 132 -19.60 -37.91 -4.31
C ALA A 132 -19.38 -38.84 -5.52
N CYS A 133 -18.42 -39.77 -5.45
CA CYS A 133 -18.22 -40.77 -6.51
C CYS A 133 -19.46 -41.63 -6.75
N GLU A 134 -20.21 -41.98 -5.71
CA GLU A 134 -21.46 -42.75 -5.83
C GLU A 134 -22.57 -41.94 -6.53
N GLU A 135 -22.64 -40.62 -6.33
CA GLU A 135 -23.58 -39.72 -7.00
C GLU A 135 -23.28 -39.53 -8.49
N PHE A 136 -22.00 -39.60 -8.89
CA PHE A 136 -21.56 -39.55 -10.29
C PHE A 136 -21.48 -40.93 -10.97
N ASP A 137 -22.08 -41.97 -10.38
CA ASP A 137 -22.05 -43.35 -10.91
C ASP A 137 -20.62 -43.91 -11.13
N VAL A 138 -19.65 -43.47 -10.33
CA VAL A 138 -18.26 -43.97 -10.36
C VAL A 138 -18.05 -44.93 -9.18
N PRO A 139 -18.32 -46.24 -9.34
CA PRO A 139 -18.23 -47.16 -8.22
C PRO A 139 -16.77 -47.31 -7.73
N PRO A 140 -16.53 -47.21 -6.41
CA PRO A 140 -15.16 -47.28 -5.85
C PRO A 140 -14.48 -48.64 -6.12
N LYS A 141 -15.27 -49.69 -6.38
CA LYS A 141 -14.76 -51.01 -6.79
C LYS A 141 -14.11 -50.97 -8.18
N ALA A 142 -14.60 -50.15 -9.11
CA ALA A 142 -13.99 -50.00 -10.43
C ALA A 142 -12.64 -49.27 -10.33
N LEU A 143 -12.54 -48.24 -9.48
CA LEU A 143 -11.29 -47.53 -9.20
C LEU A 143 -10.19 -48.46 -8.69
N ARG A 144 -10.52 -49.43 -7.83
CA ARG A 144 -9.56 -50.45 -7.36
C ARG A 144 -8.98 -51.29 -8.50
N LYS A 145 -9.80 -51.67 -9.49
CA LYS A 145 -9.34 -52.43 -10.67
C LYS A 145 -8.40 -51.58 -11.52
N ILE A 146 -8.74 -50.31 -11.72
CA ILE A 146 -7.90 -49.35 -12.46
C ILE A 146 -6.57 -49.17 -11.74
N HIS A 147 -6.59 -48.91 -10.43
CA HIS A 147 -5.37 -48.77 -9.61
C HIS A 147 -4.46 -50.01 -9.70
N ALA A 148 -5.01 -51.22 -9.64
CA ALA A 148 -4.22 -52.45 -9.79
C ALA A 148 -3.58 -52.55 -11.18
N LYS A 149 -4.31 -52.21 -12.25
CA LYS A 149 -3.78 -52.16 -13.63
C LYS A 149 -2.66 -51.12 -13.75
N THR A 150 -2.88 -49.90 -13.27
CA THR A 150 -1.89 -48.82 -13.31
C THR A 150 -0.64 -49.18 -12.53
N LYS A 151 -0.77 -49.73 -11.31
CA LYS A 151 0.38 -50.19 -10.50
C LYS A 151 1.20 -51.26 -11.20
N LYS A 152 0.55 -52.21 -11.90
CA LYS A 152 1.25 -53.23 -12.69
C LYS A 152 2.03 -52.61 -13.86
N ARG A 153 1.47 -51.59 -14.52
CA ARG A 153 2.12 -50.85 -15.61
C ARG A 153 3.33 -50.04 -15.12
N VAL A 154 3.18 -49.31 -14.01
CA VAL A 154 4.28 -48.54 -13.41
C VAL A 154 5.45 -49.47 -13.07
N ARG A 155 5.18 -50.67 -12.54
CA ARG A 155 6.24 -51.67 -12.27
C ARG A 155 6.92 -52.17 -13.53
N LYS A 156 6.16 -52.40 -14.62
CA LYS A 156 6.71 -52.87 -15.91
C LYS A 156 7.51 -51.78 -16.63
N ASN A 157 7.09 -50.53 -16.49
CA ASN A 157 7.65 -49.37 -17.18
C ASN A 157 8.47 -48.46 -16.23
N ALA A 158 8.96 -49.00 -15.11
CA ALA A 158 9.68 -48.23 -14.10
C ALA A 158 10.94 -47.55 -14.65
N ALA A 159 11.49 -48.05 -15.75
CA ALA A 159 12.63 -47.45 -16.45
C ALA A 159 12.24 -46.26 -17.36
N THR A 160 10.95 -46.00 -17.61
CA THR A 160 10.48 -45.01 -18.61
C THR A 160 9.36 -44.10 -18.08
N ALA A 161 8.94 -44.27 -16.82
CA ALA A 161 7.87 -43.50 -16.21
C ALA A 161 8.35 -42.08 -15.83
N HIS A 162 8.35 -41.16 -16.79
CA HIS A 162 8.50 -39.73 -16.56
C HIS A 162 7.19 -39.13 -16.02
N ALA A 163 6.73 -39.59 -14.85
CA ALA A 163 5.73 -38.83 -14.11
C ALA A 163 6.38 -37.48 -13.72
N PRO A 164 5.68 -36.34 -13.88
CA PRO A 164 6.22 -35.06 -13.44
C PRO A 164 6.46 -35.15 -11.92
N VAL A 165 7.73 -35.12 -11.53
CA VAL A 165 8.12 -35.07 -10.12
C VAL A 165 7.88 -33.64 -9.66
N LEU A 166 6.99 -33.49 -8.69
CA LEU A 166 6.82 -32.22 -7.99
C LEU A 166 8.10 -31.96 -7.20
N LEU A 167 8.93 -31.05 -7.70
CA LEU A 167 10.11 -30.62 -6.98
C LEU A 167 9.69 -29.64 -5.88
N PRO A 168 10.24 -29.76 -4.66
CA PRO A 168 10.00 -28.76 -3.63
C PRO A 168 10.48 -27.39 -4.14
N PRO A 169 9.80 -26.30 -3.76
CA PRO A 169 10.17 -24.98 -4.22
C PRO A 169 11.62 -24.68 -3.83
N PRO A 170 12.42 -24.07 -4.73
CA PRO A 170 13.76 -23.64 -4.37
C PRO A 170 13.69 -22.66 -3.19
N SER A 171 14.63 -22.78 -2.25
CA SER A 171 14.71 -21.87 -1.11
C SER A 171 14.78 -20.43 -1.60
N ARG A 172 13.83 -19.60 -1.17
CA ARG A 172 13.76 -18.17 -1.53
C ARG A 172 15.11 -17.52 -1.27
N THR A 173 15.63 -16.76 -2.23
CA THR A 173 16.84 -15.95 -2.02
C THR A 173 16.59 -14.96 -0.88
N PRO A 174 17.56 -14.75 0.02
CA PRO A 174 17.39 -13.82 1.13
C PRO A 174 17.00 -12.44 0.58
N SER A 175 16.09 -11.75 1.27
CA SER A 175 15.70 -10.39 0.91
C SER A 175 16.94 -9.51 0.74
N PRO A 176 16.95 -8.59 -0.26
CA PRO A 176 18.10 -7.74 -0.51
C PRO A 176 18.47 -6.96 0.74
N GLU A 177 19.77 -6.85 0.99
CA GLU A 177 20.31 -6.06 2.09
C GLU A 177 19.84 -4.61 1.92
N LEU A 178 19.13 -4.10 2.94
CA LEU A 178 18.68 -2.71 2.93
C LEU A 178 19.92 -1.81 2.91
N LEU A 179 19.85 -0.73 2.13
CA LEU A 179 20.94 0.23 2.07
C LEU A 179 21.29 0.71 3.49
N PRO A 180 22.58 0.83 3.84
CA PRO A 180 23.00 1.34 5.14
C PRO A 180 22.40 2.73 5.34
N SER A 181 21.75 2.93 6.48
CA SER A 181 21.21 4.24 6.84
C SER A 181 22.39 5.14 7.20
N ASP A 182 22.43 6.37 6.66
CA ASP A 182 23.48 7.38 6.87
C ASP A 182 23.70 7.79 8.36
N ASP A 183 22.93 7.20 9.28
CA ASP A 183 22.86 7.51 10.71
C ASP A 183 23.21 6.31 11.61
N GLU A 184 23.84 5.25 11.07
CA GLU A 184 24.22 4.02 11.80
C GLU A 184 25.24 4.28 12.95
N GLY A 185 25.82 5.48 13.01
CA GLY A 185 26.71 5.94 14.09
C GLY A 185 26.04 6.80 15.19
N ALA A 186 24.77 7.18 15.03
CA ALA A 186 24.06 8.00 16.01
C ALA A 186 23.16 7.16 16.92
N PRO A 187 22.95 7.56 18.19
CA PRO A 187 22.05 6.84 19.08
C PRO A 187 20.64 6.75 18.44
N PRO A 188 20.08 5.54 18.30
CA PRO A 188 18.84 5.34 17.57
C PRO A 188 17.74 6.18 18.21
N THR A 189 17.18 7.13 17.44
CA THR A 189 16.06 7.94 17.89
C THR A 189 14.78 7.10 17.84
N VAL A 190 14.69 6.08 18.69
CA VAL A 190 13.48 5.28 18.85
C VAL A 190 12.42 6.19 19.47
N PRO A 191 11.27 6.40 18.79
CA PRO A 191 10.20 7.21 19.36
C PRO A 191 9.77 6.60 20.69
N VAL A 192 9.44 7.45 21.67
CA VAL A 192 9.17 7.07 23.06
C VAL A 192 8.13 5.94 23.16
N THR A 193 7.14 5.93 22.26
CA THR A 193 6.09 4.92 22.16
C THR A 193 6.59 3.52 21.78
N LEU A 194 7.72 3.41 21.08
CA LEU A 194 8.30 2.14 20.63
C LEU A 194 9.42 1.63 21.53
N ARG A 195 9.82 2.39 22.56
CA ARG A 195 10.86 1.96 23.54
C ARG A 195 10.39 0.85 24.47
N MET A 196 9.08 0.66 24.60
CA MET A 196 8.47 -0.38 25.45
C MET A 196 8.26 -1.71 24.72
N LEU A 197 8.73 -1.83 23.47
CA LEU A 197 8.64 -3.09 22.73
C LEU A 197 9.61 -4.11 23.34
N PRO A 198 9.10 -5.29 23.72
CA PRO A 198 9.95 -6.38 24.19
C PRO A 198 11.02 -6.80 23.17
N SER A 199 12.15 -7.28 23.66
CA SER A 199 13.33 -7.64 22.86
C SER A 199 13.16 -8.87 21.96
N TYR A 200 12.04 -9.60 22.05
CA TYR A 200 11.71 -10.71 21.15
C TYR A 200 11.05 -10.24 19.84
N PHE A 201 10.68 -8.96 19.74
CA PHE A 201 10.20 -8.39 18.49
C PHE A 201 11.37 -8.12 17.54
N PRO A 202 11.14 -8.22 16.21
CA PRO A 202 12.16 -7.87 15.23
C PRO A 202 12.56 -6.39 15.38
N HIS A 203 13.81 -6.08 15.00
CA HIS A 203 14.30 -4.71 14.99
C HIS A 203 13.38 -3.80 14.18
N LEU A 204 13.18 -2.59 14.67
CA LEU A 204 12.33 -1.61 14.01
C LEU A 204 12.90 -1.29 12.62
N PRO A 205 12.03 -1.14 11.60
CA PRO A 205 12.46 -0.65 10.30
C PRO A 205 13.20 0.69 10.40
N PRO A 206 14.03 1.03 9.38
CA PRO A 206 14.75 2.30 9.34
C PRO A 206 13.85 3.52 9.57
N LYS A 207 14.40 4.58 10.16
CA LYS A 207 13.68 5.82 10.50
C LYS A 207 12.90 6.41 9.31
N HIS A 208 13.43 6.30 8.09
CA HIS A 208 12.79 6.78 6.86
C HIS A 208 11.53 6.00 6.44
N THR A 209 11.30 4.81 7.02
CA THR A 209 10.02 4.09 6.87
C THR A 209 8.87 4.83 7.55
N TYR A 210 9.15 5.57 8.63
CA TYR A 210 8.14 6.23 9.45
C TYR A 210 8.16 7.75 9.35
N LEU A 211 9.33 8.35 9.07
CA LEU A 211 9.47 9.79 8.95
C LEU A 211 9.47 10.21 7.48
N ARG A 212 8.36 10.82 7.07
CA ARG A 212 8.29 11.55 5.80
C ARG A 212 8.95 12.90 5.98
N THR A 213 10.00 13.19 5.22
CA THR A 213 10.53 14.56 5.11
C THR A 213 9.39 15.46 4.64
N PRO A 214 8.92 16.43 5.46
CA PRO A 214 7.88 17.34 5.00
C PRO A 214 8.40 18.08 3.77
N ALA A 215 7.53 18.25 2.76
CA ALA A 215 7.89 19.01 1.58
C ALA A 215 8.41 20.39 2.01
N SER A 216 9.57 20.80 1.49
CA SER A 216 10.12 22.12 1.76
C SER A 216 9.04 23.19 1.57
N PRO A 217 8.87 24.15 2.50
CA PRO A 217 7.88 25.21 2.34
C PRO A 217 8.01 25.85 0.96
N PRO A 218 6.91 26.14 0.26
CA PRO A 218 6.98 26.71 -1.08
C PRO A 218 7.81 28.00 -1.04
N LYS A 219 8.81 28.11 -1.92
CA LYS A 219 9.73 29.27 -2.07
C LYS A 219 9.03 30.63 -2.30
N LYS A 220 7.69 30.68 -2.29
CA LYS A 220 6.86 31.89 -2.38
C LYS A 220 6.79 32.72 -1.09
N ALA A 221 7.38 32.24 0.00
CA ALA A 221 7.68 33.06 1.18
C ALA A 221 9.01 33.85 1.02
N ALA A 222 9.46 34.10 -0.21
CA ALA A 222 10.40 35.19 -0.44
C ALA A 222 9.74 36.49 0.04
N LEU A 223 10.50 37.27 0.81
CA LEU A 223 10.12 38.61 1.28
C LEU A 223 9.40 39.34 0.15
N PRO A 224 8.24 40.00 0.40
CA PRO A 224 7.54 40.72 -0.66
C PRO A 224 8.53 41.66 -1.34
N SER A 225 8.77 41.44 -2.64
CA SER A 225 9.71 42.23 -3.45
C SER A 225 9.49 43.71 -3.18
N LEU A 226 10.58 44.48 -3.13
CA LEU A 226 10.54 45.93 -2.93
C LEU A 226 9.53 46.59 -3.89
N GLU A 227 9.41 46.08 -5.11
CA GLU A 227 8.42 46.52 -6.10
C GLU A 227 6.97 46.31 -5.64
N LYS A 228 6.68 45.19 -4.98
CA LYS A 228 5.34 44.89 -4.46
C LYS A 228 5.01 45.83 -3.30
N LYS A 229 5.99 46.14 -2.43
CA LYS A 229 5.84 47.15 -1.37
C LYS A 229 5.66 48.56 -1.93
N LEU A 230 6.43 48.95 -2.95
CA LEU A 230 6.29 50.24 -3.62
C LEU A 230 4.92 50.39 -4.29
N LYS A 231 4.41 49.36 -4.96
CA LYS A 231 3.08 49.38 -5.56
C LYS A 231 1.98 49.53 -4.51
N THR A 232 2.07 48.82 -3.39
CA THR A 232 1.12 48.98 -2.28
C THR A 232 1.21 50.38 -1.67
N ALA A 233 2.41 50.93 -1.48
CA ALA A 233 2.59 52.30 -0.97
C ALA A 233 2.01 53.34 -1.95
N GLY A 234 2.25 53.19 -3.26
CA GLY A 234 1.65 54.04 -4.29
C GLY A 234 0.14 53.97 -4.29
N LEU A 235 -0.45 52.77 -4.16
CA LEU A 235 -1.90 52.58 -4.06
C LEU A 235 -2.48 53.29 -2.83
N VAL A 236 -1.81 53.19 -1.67
CA VAL A 236 -2.24 53.89 -0.45
C VAL A 236 -2.16 55.40 -0.64
N GLN A 237 -1.07 55.90 -1.22
CA GLN A 237 -0.91 57.34 -1.50
C GLN A 237 -1.98 57.86 -2.46
N GLU A 238 -2.26 57.14 -3.54
CA GLU A 238 -3.27 57.53 -4.52
C GLU A 238 -4.69 57.47 -3.93
N SER A 239 -4.99 56.45 -3.11
CA SER A 239 -6.24 56.38 -2.37
C SER A 239 -6.41 57.55 -1.41
N LEU A 240 -5.35 57.93 -0.69
CA LEU A 240 -5.38 59.02 0.28
C LEU A 240 -5.49 60.38 -0.43
N LYS A 241 -4.81 60.54 -1.57
CA LYS A 241 -4.95 61.70 -2.45
C LYS A 241 -6.38 61.84 -2.99
N ASN A 242 -6.98 60.76 -3.47
CA ASN A 242 -8.35 60.77 -3.97
C ASN A 242 -9.35 61.10 -2.85
N LEU A 243 -9.10 60.59 -1.63
CA LEU A 243 -9.90 60.93 -0.45
C LEU A 243 -9.77 62.43 -0.11
N LEU A 244 -8.55 62.97 -0.09
CA LEU A 244 -8.31 64.38 0.18
C LEU A 244 -8.96 65.28 -0.88
N LEU A 245 -8.83 64.96 -2.16
CA LEU A 245 -9.49 65.69 -3.25
C LEU A 245 -11.02 65.61 -3.15
N ALA A 246 -11.57 64.45 -2.79
CA ALA A 246 -13.01 64.30 -2.58
C ALA A 246 -13.51 65.16 -1.40
N THR A 247 -12.69 65.32 -0.33
CA THR A 247 -13.03 66.20 0.79
C THR A 247 -12.77 67.68 0.50
N GLU A 248 -11.83 68.00 -0.39
CA GLU A 248 -11.51 69.39 -0.78
C GLU A 248 -12.63 69.99 -1.65
N ASP A 249 -13.21 69.20 -2.57
CA ASP A 249 -14.38 69.62 -3.33
C ASP A 249 -15.68 69.67 -2.48
N SER A 250 -15.79 68.86 -1.41
CA SER A 250 -16.94 68.88 -0.48
C SER A 250 -16.87 70.05 0.53
N THR A 251 -15.67 70.59 0.80
CA THR A 251 -15.48 71.74 1.71
C THR A 251 -16.21 73.01 1.24
N ASN A 252 -16.50 73.13 -0.06
CA ASN A 252 -17.26 74.28 -0.59
C ASN A 252 -18.79 74.09 -0.56
N GLN A 253 -19.30 72.96 -0.07
CA GLN A 253 -20.73 72.63 -0.10
C GLN A 253 -21.34 72.33 1.30
N GLU A 254 -20.59 72.53 2.39
CA GLU A 254 -20.95 71.99 3.72
C GLU A 254 -21.21 73.04 4.84
N ASP A 255 -21.57 74.28 4.52
CA ASP A 255 -22.17 75.18 5.55
C ASP A 255 -23.67 74.92 5.79
N GLY A 256 -24.29 73.98 5.06
CA GLY A 256 -25.75 73.79 5.04
C GLY A 256 -26.34 72.51 5.66
N GLU A 257 -25.55 71.46 5.91
CA GLU A 257 -26.13 70.11 6.18
C GLU A 257 -25.56 69.37 7.40
N LEU A 258 -24.85 70.09 8.29
CA LEU A 258 -24.18 69.53 9.47
C LEU A 258 -25.13 69.10 10.63
N LEU A 259 -26.42 68.93 10.37
CA LEU A 259 -27.41 68.41 11.34
C LEU A 259 -28.24 67.21 10.83
N GLY A 260 -27.98 66.69 9.63
CA GLY A 260 -28.86 65.69 9.00
C GLY A 260 -28.53 64.21 9.21
N HIS A 261 -27.29 63.86 9.55
CA HIS A 261 -26.84 62.45 9.49
C HIS A 261 -26.56 61.83 10.85
N ILE A 262 -27.62 61.62 11.62
CA ILE A 262 -27.67 60.52 12.59
C ILE A 262 -27.74 59.22 11.77
N VAL A 263 -26.67 58.43 11.74
CA VAL A 263 -26.69 57.11 11.08
C VAL A 263 -26.53 55.99 12.10
N ASN A 264 -27.56 55.15 12.06
CA ASN A 264 -27.91 53.96 12.81
C ASN A 264 -26.81 52.88 12.77
N TRP A 265 -26.34 52.39 13.92
CA TRP A 265 -25.28 51.37 14.04
C TRP A 265 -25.78 49.91 13.90
N GLU A 266 -27.05 49.69 13.61
CA GLU A 266 -27.68 48.36 13.63
C GLU A 266 -28.01 47.83 12.21
N MET A 267 -26.97 47.50 11.42
CA MET A 267 -27.12 46.65 10.23
C MET A 267 -25.94 45.69 10.08
N GLY A 268 -25.72 44.87 11.12
CA GLY A 268 -24.92 43.66 11.01
C GLY A 268 -25.75 42.49 10.51
N VAL A 269 -25.83 42.27 9.18
CA VAL A 269 -26.18 40.94 8.64
C VAL A 269 -25.38 40.68 7.36
N HIS A 270 -24.22 40.01 7.49
CA HIS A 270 -23.58 39.36 6.36
C HIS A 270 -24.36 38.10 5.96
N PRO A 271 -24.77 37.92 4.69
CA PRO A 271 -25.44 36.69 4.27
C PRO A 271 -24.44 35.52 4.19
N ARG A 272 -24.74 34.42 4.90
CA ARG A 272 -23.99 33.16 4.83
C ARG A 272 -24.13 32.54 3.43
N LYS A 273 -22.99 32.34 2.74
CA LYS A 273 -22.91 31.62 1.46
C LYS A 273 -23.39 30.17 1.63
N ARG A 274 -24.48 29.79 0.95
CA ARG A 274 -24.92 28.39 0.79
C ARG A 274 -24.19 27.78 -0.41
N TRP A 275 -23.52 26.65 -0.19
CA TRP A 275 -22.95 25.82 -1.25
C TRP A 275 -24.08 25.03 -1.92
N ARG A 276 -24.16 25.07 -3.26
CA ARG A 276 -25.06 24.21 -4.04
C ARG A 276 -24.36 22.88 -4.33
N VAL A 277 -25.03 21.77 -4.02
CA VAL A 277 -24.69 20.45 -4.55
C VAL A 277 -25.56 20.24 -5.78
N ALA A 278 -24.93 20.08 -6.95
CA ALA A 278 -25.62 19.76 -8.19
C ALA A 278 -26.11 18.30 -8.16
N LYS A 279 -27.27 18.06 -8.76
CA LYS A 279 -27.72 16.72 -9.18
C LYS A 279 -27.30 16.51 -10.63
#